data_AF-M9PHA4-F1
#
_entry.id   AF-M9PHA4-F1
#
_cell.length_a   1.000
_cell.length_b   1.000
_cell.length_c   1.000
_cell.angle_alpha   90.00
_cell.angle_beta   90.00
_cell.angle_gamma   90.00
#
_symmetry.space_group_name_H-M   'P 1'
#
loop_
_entity.id
_entity.type
_entity.pdbx_description
1 polymer ?
#
loop_
_entity_poly.entity_id
_entity_poly.type
_entity_poly.pdbx_seq_one_letter_code
_entity_poly.pdbx_strand_id
1 'polypeptide(L)'
;MASAEQRTEVDALMMGPISKLSMLLTVVSILWRFVSICINWSLAYVYWMEESYGYCAWTIGSILVPMVVTSVIYIHTLKSAHAGEKRILERGVYSNAVISYLFRDVYVLNYAFKYSLAKERDDKQAEIEYYQKLMTEECNVSFVRLFDSFLESAPQKILQLAILLQSTLEFTYYRHIALIVYFGNIAWCIQAYNHSNRLAQLDKHDIAAKGRFLQFLFLLCLTVIRFYFVVSRTLCIAYVASIFPIETLIICATLACFYGTIVFFVDSPMIAKSRPMNYSYCLCFGVVYLFIFTPVKDAPTKYKYAFYLTFCLLQNIIACALYIPLYLATAIIALYIVGIVLLIIYYTYCHPNTVRTYF
;
A
#
# COMPACT_ATOMS: atom_id res chain seq x y z
N MET A 1 1.87 -27.63 -34.21
CA MET A 1 2.68 -27.80 -32.98
C MET A 1 2.65 -26.54 -32.12
N ALA A 2 2.91 -25.34 -32.67
CA ALA A 2 2.81 -24.08 -31.93
C ALA A 2 1.47 -23.82 -31.22
N SER A 3 0.31 -24.20 -31.80
CA SER A 3 -0.98 -23.99 -31.12
C SER A 3 -1.27 -24.95 -29.96
N ALA A 4 -0.53 -26.06 -29.86
CA ALA A 4 -0.64 -26.98 -28.74
C ALA A 4 0.23 -26.50 -27.58
N GLU A 5 1.48 -26.13 -27.83
CA GLU A 5 2.35 -25.51 -26.82
C GLU A 5 1.73 -24.24 -26.25
N GLN A 6 1.22 -23.35 -27.10
CA GLN A 6 0.57 -22.12 -26.65
C GLN A 6 -0.73 -22.40 -25.88
N ARG A 7 -1.44 -23.48 -26.16
CA ARG A 7 -2.62 -23.91 -25.38
C ARG A 7 -2.21 -24.53 -24.05
N THR A 8 -1.08 -25.22 -23.99
CA THR A 8 -0.56 -25.86 -22.77
C THR A 8 0.05 -24.83 -21.81
N GLU A 9 0.76 -23.82 -22.33
CA GLU A 9 1.24 -22.67 -21.54
C GLU A 9 0.08 -21.84 -20.98
N VAL A 10 -1.01 -21.75 -21.74
CA VAL A 10 -2.22 -21.04 -21.30
C VAL A 10 -3.06 -21.86 -20.33
N ASP A 11 -3.13 -23.18 -20.47
CA ASP A 11 -3.76 -24.08 -19.48
C ASP A 11 -2.99 -24.05 -18.13
N ALA A 12 -1.70 -23.70 -18.13
CA ALA A 12 -0.88 -23.53 -16.93
C ALA A 12 -1.13 -22.20 -16.17
N LEU A 13 -1.93 -21.28 -16.72
CA LEU A 13 -2.59 -20.24 -15.94
C LEU A 13 -3.77 -20.89 -15.23
N MET A 14 -3.53 -21.59 -14.11
CA MET A 14 -4.62 -22.02 -13.22
C MET A 14 -5.29 -20.77 -12.64
N MET A 15 -6.28 -20.25 -13.38
CA MET A 15 -7.07 -19.06 -13.05
C MET A 15 -7.71 -19.28 -11.69
N GLY A 16 -7.37 -18.43 -10.72
CA GLY A 16 -7.95 -18.50 -9.39
C GLY A 16 -9.47 -18.29 -9.47
N PRO A 17 -10.30 -19.11 -8.81
CA PRO A 17 -11.74 -18.88 -8.83
C PRO A 17 -12.04 -17.52 -8.18
N ILE A 18 -12.53 -16.58 -8.99
CA ILE A 18 -13.02 -15.31 -8.48
C ILE A 18 -14.31 -15.57 -7.72
N SER A 19 -14.23 -15.51 -6.39
CA SER A 19 -15.40 -15.69 -5.54
C SER A 19 -16.36 -14.51 -5.71
N LYS A 20 -17.68 -14.77 -5.68
CA LYS A 20 -18.72 -13.72 -5.57
C LYS A 20 -18.46 -12.80 -4.37
N LEU A 21 -17.83 -13.32 -3.33
CA LEU A 21 -17.38 -12.55 -2.17
C LEU A 21 -16.36 -11.47 -2.56
N SER A 22 -15.41 -11.76 -3.46
CA SER A 22 -14.41 -10.78 -3.91
C SER A 22 -15.06 -9.62 -4.67
N MET A 23 -16.05 -9.92 -5.51
CA MET A 23 -16.83 -8.90 -6.21
C MET A 23 -17.61 -8.02 -5.23
N LEU A 24 -18.27 -8.63 -4.23
CA LEU A 24 -18.97 -7.89 -3.17
C LEU A 24 -18.01 -7.01 -2.36
N LEU A 25 -16.85 -7.54 -1.96
CA LEU A 25 -15.82 -6.78 -1.23
C LEU A 25 -15.29 -5.62 -2.07
N THR A 26 -15.19 -5.77 -3.38
CA THR A 26 -14.78 -4.68 -4.28
C THR A 26 -15.84 -3.58 -4.32
N VAL A 27 -17.13 -3.94 -4.37
CA VAL A 27 -18.25 -2.98 -4.27
C VAL A 27 -18.21 -2.24 -2.93
N VAL A 28 -18.03 -2.96 -1.82
CA VAL A 28 -17.89 -2.36 -0.48
C VAL A 28 -16.70 -1.42 -0.43
N SER A 29 -15.55 -1.80 -1.02
CA SER A 29 -14.36 -0.94 -1.10
C SER A 29 -14.62 0.35 -1.89
N ILE A 30 -15.40 0.30 -2.97
CA ILE A 30 -15.78 1.48 -3.74
C ILE A 30 -16.61 2.43 -2.86
N LEU A 31 -17.66 1.93 -2.22
CA LEU A 31 -18.53 2.72 -1.36
C LEU A 31 -17.76 3.30 -0.17
N TRP A 32 -16.88 2.50 0.44
CA TRP A 32 -16.05 2.91 1.57
C TRP A 32 -15.13 4.07 1.21
N ARG A 33 -14.63 4.13 -0.02
CA ARG A 33 -13.80 5.24 -0.49
C ARG A 33 -14.56 6.57 -0.49
N PHE A 34 -15.80 6.59 -0.96
CA PHE A 34 -16.65 7.79 -0.91
C PHE A 34 -16.91 8.22 0.54
N VAL A 35 -17.24 7.27 1.41
CA VAL A 35 -17.43 7.54 2.84
C VAL A 35 -16.17 8.12 3.47
N SER A 36 -15.00 7.56 3.17
CA SER A 36 -13.71 8.07 3.67
C SER A 36 -13.44 9.50 3.21
N ILE A 37 -13.72 9.83 1.95
CA ILE A 37 -13.56 11.20 1.43
C ILE A 37 -14.48 12.16 2.19
N CYS A 38 -15.75 11.80 2.38
CA CYS A 38 -16.70 12.62 3.14
C CYS A 38 -16.24 12.83 4.59
N ILE A 39 -15.72 11.79 5.25
CA ILE A 39 -15.17 11.89 6.61
C ILE A 39 -13.98 12.86 6.64
N ASN A 40 -13.04 12.73 5.71
CA ASN A 40 -11.84 13.58 5.67
C ASN A 40 -12.20 15.06 5.42
N TRP A 41 -13.18 15.34 4.56
CA TRP A 41 -13.70 16.70 4.37
C TRP A 41 -14.48 17.23 5.57
N SER A 42 -15.28 16.39 6.23
CA SER A 42 -15.99 16.79 7.45
C SER A 42 -15.01 17.15 8.56
N LEU A 43 -13.89 16.43 8.67
CA LEU A 43 -12.83 16.72 9.63
C LEU A 43 -12.16 18.07 9.33
N ALA A 44 -11.86 18.36 8.05
CA ALA A 44 -11.32 19.65 7.65
C ALA A 44 -12.28 20.80 8.01
N TYR A 45 -13.58 20.59 7.81
CA TYR A 45 -14.61 21.56 8.18
C TYR A 45 -14.68 21.77 9.70
N VAL A 46 -14.58 20.71 10.51
CA VAL A 46 -14.53 20.83 11.97
C VAL A 46 -13.32 21.68 12.41
N TYR A 47 -12.12 21.40 11.88
CA TYR A 47 -10.94 22.20 12.21
C TYR A 47 -11.05 23.66 11.75
N TRP A 48 -11.78 23.93 10.66
CA TRP A 48 -12.09 25.30 10.26
C TRP A 48 -13.00 25.99 11.27
N MET A 49 -14.06 25.31 11.73
CA MET A 49 -15.00 25.85 12.71
C MET A 49 -14.38 26.04 14.10
N GLU A 50 -13.40 25.22 14.46
CA GLU A 50 -12.60 25.35 15.70
C GLU A 50 -11.50 26.41 15.61
N GLU A 51 -11.43 27.18 14.52
CA GLU A 51 -10.39 28.20 14.23
C GLU A 51 -8.95 27.64 14.21
N SER A 52 -8.79 26.32 14.10
CA SER A 52 -7.49 25.67 13.97
C SER A 52 -7.06 25.57 12.51
N TYR A 53 -6.76 26.74 11.94
CA TYR A 53 -6.41 26.87 10.52
C TYR A 53 -5.20 26.04 10.10
N GLY A 54 -4.23 25.84 11.00
CA GLY A 54 -3.05 25.00 10.75
C GLY A 54 -3.42 23.53 10.51
N TYR A 55 -4.29 22.96 11.36
CA TYR A 55 -4.76 21.57 11.18
C TYR A 55 -5.71 21.44 9.99
N CYS A 56 -6.53 22.44 9.72
CA CYS A 56 -7.36 22.50 8.52
C CYS A 56 -6.49 22.47 7.24
N ALA A 57 -5.47 23.33 7.16
CA ALA A 57 -4.55 23.38 6.01
C ALA A 57 -3.80 22.05 5.83
N TRP A 58 -3.31 21.44 6.91
CA TRP A 58 -2.69 20.12 6.87
C TRP A 58 -3.63 19.04 6.34
N THR A 59 -4.88 19.05 6.83
CA THR A 59 -5.88 18.06 6.46
C THR A 59 -6.23 18.18 4.99
N ILE A 60 -6.46 19.40 4.49
CA ILE A 60 -6.71 19.66 3.07
C ILE A 60 -5.50 19.28 2.22
N GLY A 61 -4.29 19.66 2.62
CA GLY A 61 -3.06 19.30 1.92
C GLY A 61 -2.87 17.78 1.82
N SER A 62 -3.14 17.07 2.91
CA SER A 62 -3.07 15.60 2.98
C SER A 62 -4.17 14.90 2.17
N ILE A 63 -5.23 15.60 1.75
CA ILE A 63 -6.25 15.06 0.83
C ILE A 63 -5.86 15.39 -0.63
N LEU A 64 -5.54 16.65 -0.91
CA LEU A 64 -5.32 17.13 -2.27
C LEU A 64 -4.01 16.62 -2.89
N VAL A 65 -2.91 16.62 -2.13
CA VAL A 65 -1.60 16.19 -2.65
C VAL A 65 -1.65 14.70 -3.07
N PRO A 66 -2.13 13.78 -2.22
CA PRO A 66 -2.24 12.37 -2.61
C PRO A 66 -3.22 12.18 -3.76
N MET A 67 -4.39 12.84 -3.75
CA MET A 67 -5.34 12.77 -4.86
C MET A 67 -4.70 13.10 -6.21
N VAL A 68 -3.89 14.17 -6.28
CA VAL A 68 -3.18 14.55 -7.51
C VAL A 68 -2.11 13.52 -7.85
N VAL A 69 -1.26 13.16 -6.90
CA VAL A 69 -0.16 12.21 -7.10
C VAL A 69 -0.68 10.85 -7.57
N THR A 70 -1.69 10.30 -6.92
CA THR A 70 -2.22 8.98 -7.22
C THR A 70 -3.04 8.95 -8.51
N SER A 71 -3.70 10.05 -8.86
CA SER A 71 -4.31 10.22 -10.20
C SER A 71 -3.26 10.21 -11.30
N VAL A 72 -2.15 10.94 -11.12
CA VAL A 72 -1.05 10.97 -12.10
C VAL A 72 -0.40 9.60 -12.23
N ILE A 73 -0.16 8.90 -11.11
CA ILE A 73 0.37 7.53 -11.12
C ILE A 73 -0.57 6.61 -11.91
N TYR A 74 -1.87 6.61 -11.61
CA TYR A 74 -2.82 5.73 -12.28
C TYR A 74 -2.93 6.00 -13.79
N ILE A 75 -3.00 7.28 -14.19
CA ILE A 75 -3.03 7.67 -15.61
C ILE A 75 -1.77 7.20 -16.33
N HIS A 76 -0.60 7.35 -15.69
CA HIS A 76 0.65 6.89 -16.25
C HIS A 76 0.67 5.37 -16.43
N THR A 77 0.25 4.62 -15.41
CA THR A 77 0.17 3.16 -15.49
C THR A 77 -0.81 2.69 -16.57
N LEU A 78 -1.94 3.39 -16.73
CA LEU A 78 -2.91 3.12 -17.78
C LEU A 78 -2.34 3.41 -19.18
N LYS A 79 -1.54 4.48 -19.33
CA LYS A 79 -0.88 4.82 -20.60
C LYS A 79 0.20 3.79 -20.98
N SER A 80 0.89 3.23 -20.00
CA SER A 80 1.92 2.20 -20.21
C SER A 80 1.32 0.87 -20.68
N ALA A 81 0.08 0.55 -20.29
CA ALA A 81 -0.67 -0.56 -20.88
C ALA A 81 -1.19 -0.13 -22.27
N HIS A 82 -0.72 -0.75 -23.36
CA HIS A 82 -1.14 -0.40 -24.74
C HIS A 82 -2.68 -0.31 -24.94
N ALA A 83 -3.48 -1.07 -24.18
CA ALA A 83 -4.95 -1.02 -24.20
C ALA A 83 -5.57 0.22 -23.51
N GLY A 84 -4.78 1.00 -22.77
CA GLY A 84 -5.23 2.18 -22.02
C GLY A 84 -5.07 3.50 -22.78
N GLU A 85 -4.17 3.57 -23.76
CA GLU A 85 -3.94 4.80 -24.54
C GLU A 85 -5.21 5.29 -25.24
N LYS A 86 -5.95 4.37 -25.88
CA LYS A 86 -7.24 4.68 -26.51
C LYS A 86 -8.29 5.19 -25.51
N ARG A 87 -8.31 4.61 -24.29
CA ARG A 87 -9.22 5.03 -23.20
C ARG A 87 -8.93 6.44 -22.69
N ILE A 88 -7.67 6.85 -22.65
CA ILE A 88 -7.26 8.18 -22.16
C ILE A 88 -7.62 9.26 -23.18
N LEU A 89 -7.35 9.01 -24.46
CA LEU A 89 -7.53 9.99 -25.53
C LEU A 89 -9.00 10.45 -25.67
N GLU A 90 -9.96 9.54 -25.48
CA GLU A 90 -11.39 9.83 -25.62
C GLU A 90 -11.97 10.67 -24.46
N ARG A 91 -11.32 10.73 -23.30
CA ARG A 91 -11.95 11.20 -22.06
C ARG A 91 -11.71 12.65 -21.69
N GLY A 92 -10.69 13.30 -22.24
CA GLY A 92 -10.28 14.64 -21.78
C GLY A 92 -9.66 14.61 -20.37
N VAL A 93 -8.89 15.66 -20.05
CA VAL A 93 -7.98 15.66 -18.88
C VAL A 93 -8.72 15.58 -17.55
N TYR A 94 -9.76 16.39 -17.35
CA TYR A 94 -10.51 16.43 -16.09
C TYR A 94 -11.28 15.14 -15.82
N SER A 95 -11.93 14.58 -16.84
CA SER A 95 -12.62 13.30 -16.73
C SER A 95 -11.63 12.20 -16.37
N ASN A 96 -10.44 12.19 -16.98
CA ASN A 96 -9.41 11.22 -16.62
C ASN A 96 -8.95 11.38 -15.18
N ALA A 97 -8.73 12.58 -14.66
CA ALA A 97 -8.32 12.78 -13.27
C ALA A 97 -9.40 12.28 -12.29
N VAL A 98 -10.64 12.73 -12.46
CA VAL A 98 -11.77 12.36 -11.59
C VAL A 98 -12.06 10.86 -11.66
N ILE A 99 -12.05 10.27 -12.86
CA ILE A 99 -12.31 8.85 -13.06
C ILE A 99 -11.17 7.99 -12.51
N SER A 100 -9.92 8.43 -12.69
CA SER A 100 -8.75 7.74 -12.13
C SER A 100 -8.79 7.73 -10.61
N TYR A 101 -9.16 8.86 -10.00
CA TYR A 101 -9.30 8.94 -8.56
C TYR A 101 -10.50 8.16 -8.05
N LEU A 102 -11.72 8.44 -8.51
CA LEU A 102 -12.96 7.92 -7.89
C LEU A 102 -13.42 6.57 -8.44
N PHE A 103 -13.05 6.19 -9.65
CA PHE A 103 -13.65 5.05 -10.37
C PHE A 103 -12.65 3.97 -10.79
N ARG A 104 -11.37 4.03 -10.39
CA ARG A 104 -10.40 2.96 -10.68
C ARG A 104 -10.88 1.55 -10.26
N ASP A 105 -11.51 1.44 -9.09
CA ASP A 105 -12.01 0.17 -8.55
C ASP A 105 -13.20 -0.39 -9.37
N VAL A 106 -13.94 0.48 -10.06
CA VAL A 106 -15.03 0.07 -10.96
C VAL A 106 -14.48 -0.67 -12.19
N TYR A 107 -13.25 -0.39 -12.62
CA TYR A 107 -12.62 -1.17 -13.71
C TYR A 107 -12.32 -2.59 -13.29
N VAL A 108 -11.77 -2.77 -12.09
CA VAL A 108 -11.55 -4.11 -11.51
C VAL A 108 -12.87 -4.86 -11.45
N LEU A 109 -13.92 -4.23 -10.96
CA LEU A 109 -15.26 -4.83 -10.89
C LEU A 109 -15.82 -5.18 -12.29
N ASN A 110 -15.65 -4.30 -13.27
CA ASN A 110 -16.10 -4.53 -14.65
C ASN A 110 -15.36 -5.72 -15.29
N TYR A 111 -14.04 -5.83 -15.11
CA TYR A 111 -13.28 -6.98 -15.59
C TYR A 111 -13.64 -8.27 -14.86
N ALA A 112 -13.90 -8.20 -13.55
CA ALA A 112 -14.38 -9.36 -12.77
C ALA A 112 -15.75 -9.85 -13.27
N PHE A 113 -16.66 -8.91 -13.60
CA PHE A 113 -17.97 -9.26 -14.16
C PHE A 113 -17.85 -9.87 -15.57
N LYS A 114 -17.02 -9.29 -16.45
CA LYS A 114 -16.76 -9.84 -17.78
C LYS A 114 -16.10 -11.22 -17.73
N TYR A 115 -15.19 -11.44 -16.79
CA TYR A 115 -14.62 -12.76 -16.51
C TYR A 115 -15.72 -13.75 -16.09
N SER A 116 -16.60 -13.37 -15.16
CA SER A 116 -17.71 -14.22 -14.71
C SER A 116 -18.66 -14.58 -15.87
N LEU A 117 -19.00 -13.62 -16.73
CA LEU A 117 -19.83 -13.86 -17.90
C LEU A 117 -19.14 -14.72 -18.97
N ALA A 118 -17.84 -14.55 -19.19
CA ALA A 118 -17.08 -15.40 -20.11
C ALA A 118 -17.05 -16.86 -19.63
N LYS A 119 -16.90 -17.05 -18.31
CA LYS A 119 -16.98 -18.36 -17.67
C LYS A 119 -18.36 -19.01 -17.79
N GLU A 120 -19.43 -18.24 -17.64
CA GLU A 120 -20.80 -18.73 -17.84
C GLU A 120 -21.08 -19.12 -19.30
N ARG A 121 -20.39 -18.48 -20.27
CA ARG A 121 -20.49 -18.78 -21.70
C ARG A 121 -19.57 -19.90 -22.17
N ASP A 122 -18.73 -20.46 -21.29
CA ASP A 122 -17.70 -21.45 -21.61
C ASP A 122 -16.70 -20.98 -22.70
N ASP A 123 -16.51 -19.66 -22.83
CA ASP A 123 -15.56 -19.07 -23.77
C ASP A 123 -14.18 -18.94 -23.10
N LYS A 124 -13.38 -20.00 -23.22
CA LYS A 124 -12.03 -20.08 -22.62
C LYS A 124 -11.12 -18.93 -23.06
N GLN A 125 -11.15 -18.55 -24.33
CA GLN A 125 -10.26 -17.52 -24.85
C GLN A 125 -10.58 -16.16 -24.21
N ALA A 126 -11.87 -15.82 -24.14
CA ALA A 126 -12.31 -14.61 -23.47
C ALA A 126 -12.06 -14.67 -21.96
N GLU A 127 -12.22 -15.84 -21.32
CA GLU A 127 -11.95 -16.04 -19.90
C GLU A 127 -10.49 -15.66 -19.56
N ILE A 128 -9.52 -16.22 -20.30
CA ILE A 128 -8.09 -15.98 -20.10
C ILE A 128 -7.75 -14.50 -20.35
N GLU A 129 -8.28 -13.92 -21.43
CA GLU A 129 -8.02 -12.51 -21.75
C GLU A 129 -8.56 -11.57 -20.67
N TYR A 130 -9.78 -11.81 -20.16
CA TYR A 130 -10.35 -11.00 -19.09
C TYR A 130 -9.67 -11.23 -17.75
N TYR A 131 -9.22 -12.45 -17.46
CA TYR A 131 -8.44 -12.74 -16.26
C TYR A 131 -7.10 -11.99 -16.25
N GLN A 132 -6.37 -11.99 -17.37
CA GLN A 132 -5.11 -11.23 -17.49
C GLN A 132 -5.33 -9.71 -17.33
N LYS A 133 -6.38 -9.17 -17.96
CA LYS A 133 -6.77 -7.76 -17.80
C LYS A 133 -7.14 -7.44 -16.35
N LEU A 134 -7.87 -8.32 -15.69
CA LEU A 134 -8.23 -8.16 -14.28
C LEU A 134 -6.99 -8.14 -13.39
N MET A 135 -6.10 -9.13 -13.50
CA MET A 135 -4.89 -9.21 -12.66
C MET A 135 -3.98 -7.99 -12.85
N THR A 136 -3.85 -7.53 -14.09
CA THR A 136 -3.10 -6.30 -14.39
C THR A 136 -3.75 -5.08 -13.75
N GLU A 137 -5.08 -4.93 -13.88
CA GLU A 137 -5.82 -3.82 -13.28
C GLU A 137 -5.78 -3.85 -11.75
N GLU A 138 -5.90 -5.04 -11.15
CA GLU A 138 -5.80 -5.23 -9.70
C GLU A 138 -4.41 -4.89 -9.15
N CYS A 139 -3.36 -5.24 -9.89
CA CYS A 139 -1.99 -4.83 -9.58
C CYS A 139 -1.84 -3.31 -9.62
N ASN A 140 -2.32 -2.67 -10.69
CA ASN A 140 -2.27 -1.22 -10.86
C ASN A 140 -3.05 -0.50 -9.75
N VAL A 141 -4.26 -0.96 -9.45
CA VAL A 141 -5.10 -0.37 -8.40
C VAL A 141 -4.47 -0.57 -7.02
N SER A 142 -3.93 -1.75 -6.73
CA SER A 142 -3.25 -2.03 -5.45
C SER A 142 -2.00 -1.18 -5.27
N PHE A 143 -1.25 -0.94 -6.35
CA PHE A 143 -0.10 -0.04 -6.36
C PHE A 143 -0.51 1.39 -6.00
N VAL A 144 -1.62 1.89 -6.55
CA VAL A 144 -2.11 3.23 -6.24
C VAL A 144 -2.69 3.31 -4.81
N ARG A 145 -3.40 2.27 -4.34
CA ARG A 145 -3.90 2.18 -2.96
C ARG A 145 -2.79 2.19 -1.91
N LEU A 146 -1.62 1.64 -2.23
CA LEU A 146 -0.43 1.75 -1.38
C LEU A 146 -0.06 3.21 -1.14
N PHE A 147 -0.01 4.02 -2.21
CA PHE A 147 0.29 5.45 -2.09
C PHE A 147 -0.81 6.22 -1.36
N ASP A 148 -2.10 5.98 -1.62
CA ASP A 148 -3.17 6.63 -0.84
C ASP A 148 -3.02 6.31 0.66
N SER A 149 -2.67 5.07 1.01
CA SER A 149 -2.50 4.66 2.40
C SER A 149 -1.35 5.41 3.10
N PHE A 150 -0.24 5.68 2.42
CA PHE A 150 0.95 6.29 3.00
C PHE A 150 1.09 7.80 2.77
N LEU A 151 0.50 8.34 1.72
CA LEU A 151 0.52 9.77 1.40
C LEU A 151 -0.67 10.52 2.00
N GLU A 152 -1.85 9.89 2.10
CA GLU A 152 -3.05 10.49 2.71
C GLU A 152 -3.29 9.93 4.12
N SER A 153 -3.53 8.63 4.22
CA SER A 153 -4.05 8.06 5.47
C SER A 153 -3.04 8.09 6.61
N ALA A 154 -1.75 7.88 6.34
CA ALA A 154 -0.70 7.93 7.36
C ALA A 154 -0.46 9.34 7.94
N PRO A 155 -0.24 10.39 7.13
CA PRO A 155 -0.12 11.76 7.64
C PRO A 155 -1.36 12.22 8.42
N GLN A 156 -2.56 11.87 7.95
CA GLN A 156 -3.81 12.17 8.65
C GLN A 156 -3.89 11.52 10.03
N LYS A 157 -3.47 10.25 10.14
CA LYS A 157 -3.55 9.50 11.39
C LYS A 157 -2.44 9.90 12.36
N ILE A 158 -1.26 10.27 11.85
CA ILE A 158 -0.22 10.94 12.65
C ILE A 158 -0.77 12.24 13.24
N LEU A 159 -1.41 13.09 12.43
CA LEU A 159 -2.00 14.34 12.92
C LEU A 159 -3.03 14.07 14.02
N GLN A 160 -3.98 13.17 13.78
CA GLN A 160 -5.01 12.83 14.76
C GLN A 160 -4.42 12.27 16.06
N LEU A 161 -3.37 11.44 15.96
CA LEU A 161 -2.66 10.93 17.13
C LEU A 161 -1.89 12.02 17.86
N ALA A 162 -1.24 12.94 17.14
CA ALA A 162 -0.52 14.05 17.75
C ALA A 162 -1.46 14.99 18.52
N ILE A 163 -2.60 15.36 17.94
CA ILE A 163 -3.65 16.17 18.61
C ILE A 163 -4.20 15.44 19.84
N LEU A 164 -4.44 14.13 19.70
CA LEU A 164 -4.92 13.31 20.81
C LEU A 164 -3.91 13.28 21.97
N LEU A 165 -2.62 13.13 21.67
CA LEU A 165 -1.55 13.14 22.68
C LEU A 165 -1.40 14.50 23.37
N GLN A 166 -1.61 15.61 22.66
CA GLN A 166 -1.58 16.96 23.25
C GLN A 166 -2.79 17.26 24.15
N SER A 167 -3.97 16.78 23.77
CA SER A 167 -5.22 17.13 24.45
C SER A 167 -5.43 16.44 25.80
N THR A 168 -4.47 15.62 26.28
CA THR A 168 -4.59 14.77 27.49
C THR A 168 -5.86 13.91 27.53
N LEU A 169 -6.58 13.80 26.41
CA LEU A 169 -7.82 13.03 26.34
C LEU A 169 -7.47 11.56 26.50
N GLU A 170 -8.12 10.91 27.46
CA GLU A 170 -7.96 9.49 27.64
C GLU A 170 -8.26 8.76 26.32
N PHE A 171 -7.41 7.79 26.00
CA PHE A 171 -7.69 6.92 24.89
C PHE A 171 -8.88 6.02 25.26
N THR A 172 -10.07 6.40 24.81
CA THR A 172 -11.26 5.55 24.92
C THR A 172 -11.04 4.23 24.16
N TYR A 173 -11.68 3.15 24.61
CA TYR A 173 -11.66 1.83 23.96
C TYR A 173 -11.95 1.89 22.45
N TYR A 174 -12.90 2.72 22.03
CA TYR A 174 -13.23 2.91 20.62
C TYR A 174 -12.07 3.46 19.79
N ARG A 175 -11.25 4.34 20.36
CA ARG A 175 -10.07 4.92 19.69
C ARG A 175 -8.97 3.88 19.49
N HIS A 176 -8.79 2.98 20.47
CA HIS A 176 -7.89 1.84 20.35
C HIS A 176 -8.29 0.93 19.20
N ILE A 177 -9.57 0.55 19.12
CA ILE A 177 -10.08 -0.27 18.01
C ILE A 177 -9.89 0.45 16.69
N ALA A 178 -10.25 1.73 16.59
CA ALA A 178 -10.11 2.50 15.37
C ALA A 178 -8.66 2.54 14.87
N LEU A 179 -7.70 2.66 15.79
CA LEU A 179 -6.27 2.65 15.49
C LEU A 179 -5.80 1.25 15.01
N ILE A 180 -6.24 0.18 15.66
CA ILE A 180 -5.94 -1.20 15.23
C ILE A 180 -6.49 -1.47 13.83
N VAL A 181 -7.74 -1.09 13.57
CA VAL A 181 -8.39 -1.24 12.25
C VAL A 181 -7.63 -0.44 11.19
N TYR A 182 -7.24 0.78 11.51
CA TYR A 182 -6.47 1.63 10.60
C TYR A 182 -5.11 1.00 10.23
N PHE A 183 -4.31 0.60 11.23
CA PHE A 183 -3.01 -0.01 10.96
C PHE A 183 -3.13 -1.37 10.28
N GLY A 184 -4.17 -2.14 10.61
CA GLY A 184 -4.53 -3.38 9.92
C GLY A 184 -4.81 -3.14 8.44
N ASN A 185 -5.55 -2.06 8.11
CA ASN A 185 -5.83 -1.69 6.73
C ASN A 185 -4.56 -1.32 5.95
N ILE A 186 -3.65 -0.52 6.54
CA ILE A 186 -2.36 -0.21 5.89
C ILE A 186 -1.56 -1.49 5.63
N ALA A 187 -1.44 -2.36 6.63
CA ALA A 187 -0.74 -3.63 6.49
C ALA A 187 -1.36 -4.51 5.40
N TRP A 188 -2.69 -4.50 5.30
CA TRP A 188 -3.43 -5.19 4.24
C TRP A 188 -3.16 -4.60 2.86
N CYS A 189 -3.17 -3.28 2.70
CA CYS A 189 -2.88 -2.60 1.42
C CYS A 189 -1.49 -2.96 0.88
N ILE A 190 -0.47 -2.99 1.75
CA ILE A 190 0.88 -3.43 1.37
C ILE A 190 0.88 -4.88 0.92
N GLN A 191 0.18 -5.74 1.66
CA GLN A 191 0.15 -7.16 1.34
C GLN A 191 -0.60 -7.44 0.04
N ALA A 192 -1.72 -6.74 -0.19
CA ALA A 192 -2.47 -6.77 -1.43
C ALA A 192 -1.60 -6.34 -2.61
N TYR A 193 -0.84 -5.24 -2.48
CA TYR A 193 0.11 -4.82 -3.50
C TYR A 193 1.17 -5.90 -3.80
N ASN A 194 1.85 -6.43 -2.77
CA ASN A 194 2.88 -7.44 -2.97
C ASN A 194 2.32 -8.74 -3.57
N HIS A 195 1.10 -9.11 -3.17
CA HIS A 195 0.40 -10.27 -3.70
C HIS A 195 0.04 -10.09 -5.17
N SER A 196 -0.62 -8.98 -5.52
CA SER A 196 -1.02 -8.69 -6.90
C SER A 196 0.19 -8.48 -7.81
N ASN A 197 1.28 -7.90 -7.30
CA ASN A 197 2.53 -7.79 -8.06
C ASN A 197 3.15 -9.16 -8.34
N ARG A 198 3.14 -10.08 -7.36
CA ARG A 198 3.60 -11.46 -7.57
C ARG A 198 2.73 -12.23 -8.55
N LEU A 199 1.41 -12.02 -8.56
CA LEU A 199 0.50 -12.66 -9.52
C LEU A 199 0.63 -12.09 -10.93
N ALA A 200 0.91 -10.79 -11.07
CA ALA A 200 1.14 -10.16 -12.36
C ALA A 200 2.46 -10.62 -13.02
N GLN A 201 3.43 -11.05 -12.20
CA GLN A 201 4.63 -11.74 -12.65
C GLN A 201 4.26 -13.19 -13.00
N LEU A 202 4.00 -13.45 -14.28
CA LEU A 202 3.55 -14.74 -14.81
C LEU A 202 4.46 -15.94 -14.42
N ASP A 203 5.71 -15.70 -14.02
CA ASP A 203 6.76 -16.71 -13.83
C ASP A 203 6.66 -17.61 -12.56
N LYS A 204 5.56 -17.60 -11.80
CA LYS A 204 5.41 -18.49 -10.62
C LYS A 204 4.15 -19.34 -10.72
N HIS A 205 4.28 -20.41 -11.50
CA HIS A 205 3.23 -21.38 -11.82
C HIS A 205 2.95 -22.39 -10.69
N ASP A 206 1.69 -22.80 -10.65
CA ASP A 206 1.05 -23.85 -9.86
C ASP A 206 1.27 -23.89 -8.34
N ILE A 207 0.34 -23.25 -7.63
CA ILE A 207 0.16 -23.45 -6.20
C ILE A 207 -1.02 -24.40 -6.00
N ALA A 208 -0.74 -25.67 -5.70
CA ALA A 208 -1.73 -26.67 -5.31
C ALA A 208 -2.64 -26.17 -4.17
N ALA A 209 -3.83 -26.75 -3.98
CA ALA A 209 -4.79 -26.29 -2.95
C ALA A 209 -4.19 -26.21 -1.53
N LYS A 210 -3.32 -27.18 -1.14
CA LYS A 210 -2.53 -27.11 0.10
C LYS A 210 -1.59 -25.91 0.10
N GLY A 211 -0.94 -25.64 -1.03
CA GLY A 211 -0.11 -24.47 -1.23
C GLY A 211 -0.90 -23.16 -1.10
N ARG A 212 -2.18 -23.10 -1.50
CA ARG A 212 -3.02 -21.89 -1.34
C ARG A 212 -3.27 -21.56 0.12
N PHE A 213 -3.56 -22.57 0.93
CA PHE A 213 -3.72 -22.38 2.38
C PHE A 213 -2.41 -21.94 3.04
N LEU A 214 -1.29 -22.57 2.65
CA LEU A 214 0.03 -22.18 3.15
C LEU A 214 0.41 -20.76 2.72
N GLN A 215 0.08 -20.39 1.48
CA GLN A 215 0.24 -19.04 0.95
C GLN A 215 -0.63 -18.05 1.73
N PHE A 216 -1.88 -18.39 2.06
CA PHE A 216 -2.73 -17.54 2.90
C PHE A 216 -2.10 -17.30 4.28
N LEU A 217 -1.63 -18.36 4.96
CA LEU A 217 -0.94 -18.23 6.24
C LEU A 217 0.34 -17.38 6.14
N PHE A 218 1.10 -17.57 5.05
CA PHE A 218 2.28 -16.77 4.73
C PHE A 218 1.94 -15.28 4.55
N LEU A 219 0.89 -14.98 3.79
CA LEU A 219 0.40 -13.61 3.56
C LEU A 219 -0.04 -12.99 4.90
N LEU A 220 -0.79 -13.73 5.71
CA LEU A 220 -1.24 -13.28 7.03
C LEU A 220 -0.08 -12.98 7.97
N CYS A 221 0.94 -13.85 8.02
CA CYS A 221 2.14 -13.64 8.83
C CYS A 221 2.88 -12.36 8.40
N LEU A 222 3.06 -12.15 7.10
CA LEU A 222 3.67 -10.93 6.57
C LEU A 222 2.86 -9.69 6.92
N THR A 223 1.52 -9.73 6.80
CA THR A 223 0.64 -8.62 7.21
C THR A 223 0.83 -8.29 8.68
N VAL A 224 0.88 -9.29 9.56
CA VAL A 224 1.13 -9.08 11.00
C VAL A 224 2.50 -8.46 11.24
N ILE A 225 3.56 -8.95 10.58
CA ILE A 225 4.90 -8.36 10.67
C ILE A 225 4.89 -6.88 10.23
N ARG A 226 4.24 -6.57 9.10
CA ARG A 226 4.13 -5.19 8.59
C ARG A 226 3.35 -4.30 9.54
N PHE A 227 2.27 -4.81 10.14
CA PHE A 227 1.46 -4.10 11.13
C PHE A 227 2.33 -3.60 12.29
N TYR A 228 3.14 -4.47 12.90
CA TYR A 228 3.98 -4.10 14.02
C TYR A 228 5.00 -3.00 13.68
N PHE A 229 5.65 -3.09 12.51
CA PHE A 229 6.59 -2.06 12.06
C PHE A 229 5.89 -0.72 11.82
N VAL A 230 4.77 -0.71 11.09
CA VAL A 230 4.04 0.52 10.80
C VAL A 230 3.53 1.17 12.10
N VAL A 231 2.94 0.40 13.00
CA VAL A 231 2.43 0.91 14.29
C VAL A 231 3.56 1.55 15.09
N SER A 232 4.67 0.84 15.26
CA SER A 232 5.82 1.34 16.02
C SER A 232 6.37 2.65 15.44
N ARG A 233 6.54 2.71 14.11
CA ARG A 233 7.03 3.91 13.42
C ARG A 233 6.05 5.07 13.51
N THR A 234 4.77 4.83 13.25
CA THR A 234 3.74 5.87 13.28
C THR A 234 3.53 6.42 14.69
N LEU A 235 3.54 5.59 15.74
CA LEU A 235 3.44 6.05 17.12
C LEU A 235 4.64 6.92 17.52
N CYS A 236 5.85 6.49 17.14
CA CYS A 236 7.07 7.27 17.40
C CYS A 236 7.00 8.64 16.72
N ILE A 237 6.64 8.70 15.43
CA ILE A 237 6.53 9.95 14.67
C ILE A 237 5.42 10.83 15.25
N ALA A 238 4.26 10.26 15.58
CA ALA A 238 3.13 11.00 16.13
C ALA A 238 3.45 11.63 17.49
N TYR A 239 4.20 10.93 18.33
CA TYR A 239 4.60 11.49 19.62
C TYR A 239 5.59 12.65 19.46
N VAL A 240 6.62 12.51 18.63
CA VAL A 240 7.56 13.61 18.37
C VAL A 240 6.84 14.79 17.70
N ALA A 241 5.91 14.53 16.79
CA ALA A 241 5.07 15.56 16.16
C ALA A 241 4.15 16.27 17.17
N SER A 242 3.73 15.59 18.24
CA SER A 242 2.93 16.20 19.31
C SER A 242 3.72 17.25 20.11
N ILE A 243 5.05 17.13 20.17
CA ILE A 243 5.92 18.10 20.87
C ILE A 243 6.46 19.14 19.88
N PHE A 244 6.95 18.69 18.72
CA PHE A 244 7.66 19.49 17.73
C PHE A 244 7.04 19.28 16.33
N PRO A 245 5.87 19.86 16.03
CA PRO A 245 5.13 19.57 14.80
C PRO A 245 5.86 20.04 13.54
N ILE A 246 6.43 21.25 13.55
CA ILE A 246 7.09 21.84 12.38
C ILE A 246 8.43 21.13 12.11
N GLU A 247 9.20 20.87 13.16
CA GLU A 247 10.50 20.20 13.09
C GLU A 247 10.32 18.75 12.64
N THR A 248 9.33 18.04 13.17
CA THR A 248 9.01 16.67 12.74
C THR A 248 8.61 16.65 11.27
N LEU A 249 7.81 17.62 10.83
CA LEU A 249 7.45 17.74 9.41
C LEU A 249 8.69 17.93 8.53
N ILE A 250 9.58 18.86 8.89
CA ILE A 250 10.81 19.12 8.14
C ILE A 250 11.68 17.86 8.10
N ILE A 251 11.89 17.20 9.24
CA ILE A 251 12.69 15.97 9.33
C ILE A 251 12.08 14.85 8.48
N CYS A 252 10.77 14.63 8.57
CA CYS A 252 10.09 13.62 7.75
C CYS A 252 10.18 13.93 6.26
N ALA A 253 10.03 15.20 5.86
CA ALA A 253 10.18 15.63 4.47
C ALA A 253 11.63 15.43 3.98
N THR A 254 12.62 15.81 4.78
CA THR A 254 14.04 15.61 4.46
C THR A 254 14.38 14.13 4.34
N LEU A 255 13.90 13.28 5.27
CA LEU A 255 14.10 11.83 5.21
C LEU A 255 13.39 11.19 4.02
N ALA A 256 12.17 11.61 3.71
CA ALA A 256 11.45 11.13 2.53
C ALA A 256 12.19 11.50 1.24
N CYS A 257 12.67 12.73 1.14
CA CYS A 257 13.53 13.15 0.03
C CYS A 257 14.81 12.31 -0.03
N PHE A 258 15.52 12.15 1.09
CA PHE A 258 16.74 11.35 1.17
C PHE A 258 16.53 9.90 0.73
N TYR A 259 15.51 9.22 1.27
CA TYR A 259 15.16 7.86 0.87
C TYR A 259 14.76 7.77 -0.59
N GLY A 260 13.96 8.73 -1.09
CA GLY A 260 13.55 8.76 -2.49
C GLY A 260 14.73 8.99 -3.43
N THR A 261 15.68 9.87 -3.07
CA THR A 261 16.91 10.10 -3.82
C THR A 261 17.80 8.86 -3.82
N ILE A 262 17.94 8.16 -2.69
CA ILE A 262 18.67 6.87 -2.63
C ILE A 262 18.04 5.85 -3.58
N VAL A 263 16.72 5.69 -3.54
CA VAL A 263 16.01 4.76 -4.44
C VAL A 263 16.27 5.13 -5.90
N PHE A 264 16.22 6.41 -6.24
CA PHE A 264 16.46 6.86 -7.62
C PHE A 264 17.87 6.54 -8.11
N PHE A 265 18.91 6.75 -7.30
CA PHE A 265 20.29 6.53 -7.72
C PHE A 265 20.74 5.07 -7.57
N VAL A 266 20.45 4.44 -6.44
CA VAL A 266 20.94 3.09 -6.11
C VAL A 266 20.09 2.02 -6.76
N ASP A 267 18.76 2.08 -6.62
CA ASP A 267 17.87 1.07 -7.19
C ASP A 267 17.60 1.32 -8.67
N SER A 268 17.71 2.59 -9.10
CA SER A 268 17.49 3.04 -10.48
C SER A 268 16.26 2.37 -11.12
N PRO A 269 15.08 2.44 -10.47
CA PRO A 269 13.89 1.78 -11.00
C PRO A 269 13.44 2.50 -12.27
N MET A 270 12.95 1.76 -13.27
CA MET A 270 12.38 2.33 -14.49
C MET A 270 10.86 2.27 -14.43
N ILE A 271 10.25 3.06 -13.55
CA ILE A 271 8.79 3.14 -13.40
C ILE A 271 8.20 4.01 -14.51
N ALA A 272 8.88 5.10 -14.83
CA ALA A 272 8.46 6.09 -15.81
C ALA A 272 9.48 6.24 -16.94
N LYS A 273 8.98 6.55 -18.15
CA LYS A 273 9.83 6.86 -19.30
C LYS A 273 10.62 8.16 -19.12
N SER A 274 9.98 9.18 -18.54
CA SER A 274 10.66 10.47 -18.28
C SER A 274 11.41 10.43 -16.95
N ARG A 275 12.68 10.85 -16.99
CA ARG A 275 13.54 10.97 -15.80
C ARG A 275 12.93 11.79 -14.66
N PRO A 276 12.36 12.99 -14.87
CA PRO A 276 11.79 13.77 -13.77
C PRO A 276 10.58 13.08 -13.12
N MET A 277 9.72 12.44 -13.90
CA MET A 277 8.57 11.72 -13.37
C MET A 277 9.00 10.47 -12.58
N ASN A 278 10.03 9.77 -13.07
CA ASN A 278 10.60 8.64 -12.36
C ASN A 278 11.18 9.08 -11.00
N TYR A 279 11.84 10.24 -10.96
CA TYR A 279 12.31 10.83 -9.72
C TYR A 279 11.16 11.15 -8.76
N SER A 280 10.08 11.76 -9.24
CA SER A 280 8.88 12.02 -8.43
C SER A 280 8.27 10.74 -7.85
N TYR A 281 8.24 9.64 -8.59
CA TYR A 281 7.79 8.35 -8.06
C TYR A 281 8.73 7.80 -6.99
N CYS A 282 10.04 7.96 -7.16
CA CYS A 282 11.01 7.60 -6.13
C CYS A 282 10.81 8.44 -4.85
N LEU A 283 10.49 9.73 -4.97
CA LEU A 283 10.13 10.57 -3.82
C LEU A 283 8.87 10.06 -3.10
N CYS A 284 7.86 9.62 -3.83
CA CYS A 284 6.65 9.02 -3.24
C CYS A 284 6.99 7.75 -2.44
N PHE A 285 7.87 6.89 -2.98
CA PHE A 285 8.39 5.73 -2.24
C PHE A 285 9.21 6.15 -1.01
N GLY A 286 9.93 7.27 -1.08
CA GLY A 286 10.61 7.87 0.06
C GLY A 286 9.68 8.15 1.24
N VAL A 287 8.44 8.62 0.97
CA VAL A 287 7.42 8.80 2.01
C VAL A 287 6.96 7.45 2.58
N VAL A 288 6.72 6.45 1.72
CA VAL A 288 6.38 5.08 2.16
C VAL A 288 7.47 4.53 3.09
N TYR A 289 8.74 4.79 2.77
CA TYR A 289 9.91 4.32 3.53
C TYR A 289 10.06 4.98 4.91
N LEU A 290 9.35 6.07 5.21
CA LEU A 290 9.28 6.56 6.60
C LEU A 290 8.69 5.51 7.55
N PHE A 291 7.79 4.68 7.03
CA PHE A 291 6.99 3.70 7.78
C PHE A 291 7.41 2.27 7.50
N ILE A 292 7.65 1.94 6.23
CA ILE A 292 7.91 0.57 5.82
C ILE A 292 8.74 0.48 4.54
N PHE A 293 9.61 -0.53 4.50
CA PHE A 293 10.32 -0.86 3.27
C PHE A 293 9.43 -1.66 2.32
N THR A 294 9.32 -1.17 1.08
CA THR A 294 8.60 -1.80 -0.02
C THR A 294 9.55 -1.89 -1.21
N PRO A 295 9.98 -3.10 -1.63
CA PRO A 295 10.94 -3.22 -2.72
C PRO A 295 10.35 -2.70 -4.04
N VAL A 296 11.11 -1.86 -4.74
CA VAL A 296 10.71 -1.25 -6.03
C VAL A 296 11.16 -2.08 -7.24
N LYS A 297 12.10 -2.99 -7.03
CA LYS A 297 12.68 -3.84 -8.08
C LYS A 297 12.97 -5.23 -7.54
N ASP A 298 12.82 -6.24 -8.39
CA ASP A 298 13.27 -7.60 -8.11
C ASP A 298 14.79 -7.66 -8.07
N ALA A 299 15.33 -7.59 -6.86
CA ALA A 299 16.75 -7.68 -6.56
C ALA A 299 16.93 -8.35 -5.19
N PRO A 300 18.13 -8.84 -4.85
CA PRO A 300 18.41 -9.32 -3.51
C PRO A 300 18.08 -8.24 -2.47
N THR A 301 17.06 -8.48 -1.65
CA THR A 301 16.56 -7.49 -0.68
C THR A 301 17.09 -7.71 0.74
N LYS A 302 17.76 -8.84 1.03
CA LYS A 302 18.20 -9.20 2.39
C LYS A 302 18.98 -8.07 3.09
N TYR A 303 20.05 -7.59 2.45
CA TYR A 303 20.88 -6.52 3.01
C TYR A 303 20.11 -5.20 3.06
N LYS A 304 19.28 -4.90 2.07
CA LYS A 304 18.44 -3.69 2.06
C LYS A 304 17.47 -3.66 3.25
N TYR A 305 16.79 -4.77 3.53
CA TYR A 305 15.96 -4.91 4.72
C TYR A 305 16.78 -4.76 6.00
N ALA A 306 17.94 -5.41 6.10
CA ALA A 306 18.79 -5.32 7.30
C ALA A 306 19.22 -3.87 7.58
N PHE A 307 19.73 -3.15 6.58
CA PHE A 307 20.12 -1.75 6.73
C PHE A 307 18.92 -0.86 7.08
N TYR A 308 17.81 -1.01 6.36
CA TYR A 308 16.60 -0.25 6.60
C TYR A 308 16.07 -0.46 8.03
N LEU A 309 15.92 -1.71 8.46
CA LEU A 309 15.39 -2.04 9.79
C LEU A 309 16.33 -1.55 10.89
N THR A 310 17.63 -1.67 10.71
CA THR A 310 18.62 -1.16 11.68
C THR A 310 18.52 0.36 11.80
N PHE A 311 18.42 1.07 10.67
CA PHE A 311 18.31 2.52 10.66
C PHE A 311 17.01 3.01 11.30
N CYS A 312 15.88 2.38 11.00
CA CYS A 312 14.59 2.68 11.61
C CYS A 312 14.58 2.38 13.12
N LEU A 313 15.19 1.28 13.55
CA LEU A 313 15.34 0.95 14.97
C LEU A 313 16.16 2.03 15.69
N LEU A 314 17.28 2.47 15.10
CA LEU A 314 18.12 3.52 15.67
C LEU A 314 17.35 4.83 15.82
N GLN A 315 16.60 5.24 14.79
CA GLN A 315 15.74 6.42 14.87
C GLN A 315 14.70 6.32 15.98
N ASN A 316 14.04 5.17 16.12
CA ASN A 316 13.08 4.94 17.19
C ASN A 316 13.76 5.02 18.56
N ILE A 317 14.94 4.42 18.73
CA ILE A 317 15.71 4.47 19.98
C ILE A 317 16.08 5.90 20.34
N ILE A 318 16.61 6.67 19.38
CA ILE A 318 17.01 8.07 19.60
C ILE A 318 15.79 8.91 20.00
N ALA A 319 14.68 8.81 19.26
CA ALA A 319 13.47 9.53 19.58
C ALA A 319 12.91 9.13 20.96
N CYS A 320 12.90 7.82 21.26
CA CYS A 320 12.44 7.29 22.53
C CYS A 320 13.30 7.78 23.71
N ALA A 321 14.62 7.76 23.57
CA ALA A 321 15.55 8.15 24.62
C ALA A 321 15.52 9.65 24.92
N LEU A 322 15.26 10.49 23.91
CA LEU A 322 15.30 11.94 24.05
C LEU A 322 13.96 12.57 24.41
N TYR A 323 12.84 12.05 23.89
CA TYR A 323 11.57 12.77 23.90
C TYR A 323 10.38 11.99 24.46
N ILE A 324 10.42 10.64 24.47
CA ILE A 324 9.25 9.82 24.78
C ILE A 324 9.33 9.28 26.22
N PRO A 325 8.26 9.36 27.02
CA PRO A 325 8.23 8.83 28.37
C PRO A 325 8.43 7.30 28.35
N LEU A 326 9.10 6.78 29.38
CA LEU A 326 9.60 5.40 29.43
C LEU A 326 8.51 4.34 29.15
N TYR A 327 7.28 4.51 29.66
CA TYR A 327 6.20 3.56 29.44
C TYR A 327 5.80 3.43 27.96
N LEU A 328 5.77 4.55 27.23
CA LEU A 328 5.41 4.56 25.81
C LEU A 328 6.62 4.18 24.95
N ALA A 329 7.82 4.63 25.33
CA ALA A 329 9.07 4.24 24.70
C ALA A 329 9.26 2.72 24.71
N THR A 330 9.05 2.08 25.87
CA THR A 330 9.13 0.61 26.01
C THR A 330 8.11 -0.10 25.12
N ALA A 331 6.86 0.39 25.05
CA ALA A 331 5.85 -0.16 24.15
C ALA A 331 6.23 -0.01 22.66
N ILE A 332 6.70 1.17 22.22
CA ILE A 332 7.11 1.43 20.84
C ILE A 332 8.25 0.51 20.43
N ILE A 333 9.27 0.37 21.27
CA ILE A 333 10.42 -0.51 21.00
C ILE A 333 9.99 -1.98 21.03
N ALA A 334 9.17 -2.40 22.00
CA ALA A 334 8.66 -3.77 22.07
C ALA A 334 7.89 -4.16 20.81
N LEU A 335 7.01 -3.29 20.30
CA LEU A 335 6.29 -3.52 19.04
C LEU A 335 7.27 -3.70 17.86
N TYR A 336 8.33 -2.91 17.81
CA TYR A 336 9.36 -3.05 16.76
C TYR A 336 10.10 -4.38 16.86
N ILE A 337 10.53 -4.76 18.07
CA ILE A 337 11.24 -6.02 18.31
C ILE A 337 10.35 -7.23 18.00
N VAL A 338 9.06 -7.19 18.36
CA VAL A 338 8.09 -8.24 17.97
C VAL A 338 8.03 -8.38 16.45
N GLY A 339 8.00 -7.25 15.71
CA GLY A 339 8.09 -7.26 14.24
C GLY A 339 9.36 -7.96 13.73
N ILE A 340 10.53 -7.70 14.33
CA ILE A 340 11.81 -8.36 13.97
C ILE A 340 11.76 -9.85 14.29
N VAL A 341 11.30 -10.24 15.47
CA VAL A 341 11.25 -11.65 15.89
C VAL A 341 10.34 -12.44 14.95
N LEU A 342 9.15 -11.90 14.64
CA LEU A 342 8.24 -12.52 13.68
C LEU A 342 8.85 -12.60 12.28
N LEU A 343 9.59 -11.58 11.84
CA LEU A 343 10.31 -11.59 10.56
C LEU A 343 11.36 -12.72 10.52
N ILE A 344 12.14 -12.89 11.60
CA ILE A 344 13.14 -13.96 11.72
C ILE A 344 12.46 -15.33 11.69
N ILE A 345 11.43 -15.55 12.51
CA ILE A 345 10.65 -16.79 12.54
C ILE A 345 10.11 -17.10 11.15
N TYR A 346 9.55 -16.11 10.48
CA TYR A 346 9.00 -16.25 9.14
C TYR A 346 10.08 -16.67 8.12
N TYR A 347 11.25 -16.02 8.08
CA TYR A 347 12.30 -16.42 7.14
C TYR A 347 12.99 -17.73 7.49
N THR A 348 12.98 -18.12 8.77
CA THR A 348 13.59 -19.36 9.25
C THR A 348 12.68 -20.56 9.01
N TYR A 349 11.37 -20.43 9.20
CA TYR A 349 10.46 -21.58 9.21
C TYR A 349 9.34 -21.52 8.17
N CYS A 350 8.87 -20.32 7.79
CA CYS A 350 7.66 -20.16 6.99
C CYS A 350 7.93 -19.79 5.53
N HIS A 351 9.15 -19.34 5.20
CA HIS A 351 9.46 -18.90 3.85
C HIS A 351 9.43 -20.09 2.88
N PRO A 352 8.84 -19.94 1.67
CA PRO A 352 8.64 -21.04 0.72
C PRO A 352 9.94 -21.69 0.25
N ASN A 353 11.08 -20.99 0.32
CA ASN A 353 12.37 -21.63 0.02
C ASN A 353 12.85 -22.56 1.15
N THR A 354 12.37 -22.38 2.38
CA THR A 354 12.78 -23.16 3.55
C THR A 354 11.84 -24.32 3.81
N VAL A 355 10.53 -24.10 3.58
CA VAL A 355 9.56 -25.19 3.53
C VAL A 355 9.78 -25.93 2.21
N ARG A 356 10.48 -27.08 2.24
CA ARG A 356 10.48 -28.06 1.14
C ARG A 356 9.08 -28.65 0.95
N THR A 357 8.12 -27.84 0.57
CA THR A 357 6.90 -28.32 -0.07
C THR A 357 7.21 -28.41 -1.55
N TYR A 358 7.37 -29.64 -2.02
CA TYR A 358 7.39 -30.07 -3.41
C TYR A 358 6.48 -29.17 -4.28
N PHE A 359 7.07 -28.14 -4.87
CA PHE A 359 6.75 -27.68 -6.22
C PHE A 359 7.61 -28.52 -7.15
#